data_AF-A0A315QS02-F1
#
_entry.id   AF-A0A315QS02-F1
#
_cell.length_a   1.000
_cell.length_b   1.000
_cell.length_c   1.000
_cell.angle_alpha   90.00
_cell.angle_beta   90.00
_cell.angle_gamma   90.00
#
_symmetry.space_group_name_H-M   'P 1'
#
loop_
_entity.id
_entity.type
_entity.pdbx_description
1 polymer ?
#
loop_
_entity_poly.entity_id
_entity_poly.type
_entity_poly.pdbx_seq_one_letter_code
_entity_poly.pdbx_strand_id
1 'polypeptide(L)'
;MLESKINIALFFGGRSAEHEVSLLSARSIFQAFDQEKYNIFPVAISKNGFFRSLDISKKILFSDLKSVPEVNRDNIYLKKY
;
A
#
# COMPACT_ATOMS: atom_id res chain seq x y z
N MET A 1 -20.57 -11.92 -21.91
CA MET A 1 -19.11 -11.70 -21.76
C MET A 1 -18.85 -11.48 -20.28
N LEU A 2 -17.79 -12.05 -19.71
CA LEU A 2 -17.38 -11.67 -18.35
C LEU A 2 -16.96 -10.20 -18.39
N GLU A 3 -17.60 -9.35 -17.60
CA GLU A 3 -17.18 -7.96 -17.43
C GLU A 3 -15.75 -7.93 -16.87
N SER A 4 -14.90 -7.04 -17.41
CA SER A 4 -13.55 -6.87 -16.91
C SER A 4 -13.58 -6.23 -15.52
N LYS A 5 -12.85 -6.81 -14.56
CA LYS A 5 -12.68 -6.23 -13.22
C LYS A 5 -12.15 -4.80 -13.28
N ILE A 6 -12.64 -3.93 -12.39
CA ILE A 6 -12.18 -2.54 -12.27
C ILE A 6 -10.87 -2.50 -11.47
N ASN A 7 -9.89 -1.76 -11.98
CA ASN A 7 -8.60 -1.59 -11.31
C ASN A 7 -8.65 -0.41 -10.33
N ILE A 8 -8.35 -0.65 -9.05
CA ILE A 8 -8.36 0.36 -7.99
C ILE A 8 -6.98 0.44 -7.36
N ALA A 9 -6.41 1.65 -7.32
CA ALA A 9 -5.23 1.94 -6.50
C ALA A 9 -5.68 2.36 -5.09
N LEU A 10 -5.24 1.63 -4.06
CA LEU A 10 -5.57 1.91 -2.67
C LEU A 10 -4.36 2.55 -1.97
N PHE A 11 -4.43 3.86 -1.73
CA PHE A 11 -3.39 4.62 -1.04
C PHE A 11 -3.63 4.63 0.47
N PHE A 12 -2.56 4.45 1.25
CA PHE A 12 -2.66 4.45 2.71
C PHE A 12 -1.33 4.76 3.41
N GLY A 13 -1.41 5.11 4.69
CA GLY A 13 -0.28 5.57 5.50
C GLY A 13 -0.08 7.09 5.36
N GLY A 14 1.14 7.49 5.01
CA GLY A 14 1.50 8.88 4.75
C GLY A 14 2.09 9.61 5.96
N ARG A 15 2.45 10.88 5.74
CA ARG A 15 3.05 11.77 6.75
C ARG A 15 1.96 12.45 7.57
N SER A 16 1.41 11.71 8.53
CA SER A 16 0.37 12.17 9.45
C SER A 16 0.50 11.47 10.81
N ALA A 17 -0.03 12.10 11.87
CA ALA A 17 -0.23 11.44 13.16
C ALA A 17 -1.19 10.23 13.04
N GLU A 18 -2.06 10.23 12.03
CA GLU A 18 -3.04 9.17 11.74
C GLU A 18 -2.48 8.05 10.85
N HIS A 19 -1.16 8.00 10.64
CA HIS A 19 -0.52 7.00 9.78
C HIS A 19 -0.99 5.57 10.09
N GLU A 20 -0.93 5.16 11.36
CA GLU A 20 -1.31 3.80 11.78
C GLU A 20 -2.81 3.55 11.59
N VAL A 21 -3.65 4.57 11.83
CA VAL A 21 -5.09 4.50 11.60
C VAL A 21 -5.37 4.27 10.11
N SER A 22 -4.67 4.98 9.23
CA SER A 22 -4.78 4.79 7.77
C SER A 22 -4.40 3.37 7.34
N LEU A 23 -3.37 2.75 7.95
CA LEU A 23 -3.01 1.34 7.66
C LEU A 23 -4.15 0.39 8.06
N LEU A 24 -4.75 0.60 9.24
CA LEU A 24 -5.86 -0.21 9.72
C LEU A 24 -7.11 -0.04 8.84
N SER A 25 -7.45 1.20 8.48
CA SER A 25 -8.57 1.48 7.57
C SER A 25 -8.39 0.80 6.22
N ALA A 26 -7.17 0.83 5.65
CA ALA A 26 -6.89 0.16 4.38
C ALA A 26 -7.13 -1.35 4.45
N ARG A 27 -6.77 -2.01 5.55
CA ARG A 27 -7.04 -3.44 5.76
C ARG A 27 -8.54 -3.72 5.83
N SER A 28 -9.28 -2.95 6.60
CA SER A 28 -10.74 -3.10 6.72
C SER A 28 -11.44 -2.89 5.37
N ILE A 29 -11.03 -1.86 4.62
CA ILE A 29 -11.55 -1.59 3.27
C ILE A 29 -11.21 -2.74 2.32
N PHE A 30 -9.97 -3.25 2.37
CA PHE A 30 -9.55 -4.38 1.53
C PHE A 30 -10.39 -5.63 1.79
N GLN A 31 -10.66 -5.95 3.06
CA GLN A 31 -11.50 -7.09 3.45
C GLN A 31 -12.96 -6.95 2.99
N ALA A 32 -13.44 -5.71 2.80
CA ALA A 32 -14.80 -5.43 2.35
C ALA A 32 -14.96 -5.40 0.82
N PHE A 33 -13.87 -5.42 0.04
CA PHE A 33 -13.97 -5.38 -1.42
C PHE A 33 -14.52 -6.68 -2.01
N ASP A 34 -15.38 -6.52 -3.01
CA ASP A 34 -15.79 -7.61 -3.89
C ASP A 34 -14.64 -7.97 -4.85
N GLN A 35 -13.91 -9.04 -4.52
CA GLN A 35 -12.75 -9.48 -5.30
C GLN A 35 -13.12 -9.97 -6.70
N GLU A 36 -14.39 -10.27 -6.98
CA GLU A 36 -14.87 -10.63 -8.31
C GLU A 36 -15.08 -9.41 -9.20
N LYS A 37 -15.24 -8.22 -8.62
CA LYS A 37 -15.42 -6.97 -9.37
C LYS A 37 -14.16 -6.11 -9.43
N TYR A 38 -13.26 -6.23 -8.46
CA TYR A 38 -12.15 -5.29 -8.31
C TYR A 38 -10.78 -5.96 -8.25
N ASN A 39 -9.82 -5.38 -8.99
CA ASN A 39 -8.40 -5.64 -8.83
C ASN A 39 -7.80 -4.53 -7.96
N ILE A 40 -7.33 -4.87 -6.76
CA ILE A 40 -6.79 -3.88 -5.81
C ILE A 40 -5.26 -3.83 -5.87
N PHE A 41 -4.74 -2.63 -6.08
CA PHE A 41 -3.31 -2.33 -6.14
C PHE A 41 -2.93 -1.46 -4.93
N PRO A 42 -2.32 -2.04 -3.88
CA PRO A 42 -1.95 -1.29 -2.68
C PRO A 42 -0.77 -0.36 -2.93
N VAL A 43 -0.85 0.85 -2.39
CA VAL A 43 0.20 1.88 -2.45
C VAL A 43 0.44 2.44 -1.05
N ALA A 44 1.43 1.89 -0.35
CA ALA A 44 1.82 2.33 0.98
C ALA A 44 2.73 3.56 0.89
N ILE A 45 2.47 4.54 1.75
CA ILE A 45 3.29 5.74 1.92
C ILE A 45 3.83 5.75 3.36
N SER A 46 5.14 5.97 3.54
CA SER A 46 5.75 5.98 4.87
C SER A 46 5.48 7.27 5.65
N LYS A 47 5.91 7.30 6.92
CA LYS A 47 5.74 8.48 7.80
C LYS A 47 6.52 9.68 7.29
N ASN A 48 7.63 9.46 6.58
CA ASN A 48 8.36 10.54 5.91
C ASN A 48 7.80 10.92 4.54
N GLY A 49 6.69 10.30 4.09
CA GLY A 49 6.01 10.65 2.84
C GLY A 49 6.57 9.94 1.60
N PHE A 50 7.43 8.92 1.76
CA PHE A 50 7.96 8.17 0.62
C PHE A 50 7.01 7.05 0.22
N PHE A 51 6.79 6.87 -1.08
CA PHE A 51 6.08 5.72 -1.63
C PHE A 51 6.89 4.43 -1.48
N ARG A 52 6.21 3.30 -1.36
CA ARG A 52 6.83 1.96 -1.35
C ARG A 52 6.51 1.16 -2.60
N SER A 53 7.36 0.17 -2.85
CA SER A 53 7.13 -0.79 -3.92
C SER A 53 5.82 -1.55 -3.70
N LEU A 54 5.30 -2.12 -4.78
CA LEU A 54 4.11 -2.96 -4.72
C LEU A 54 4.29 -4.13 -3.74
N ASP A 55 5.47 -4.76 -3.71
CA ASP A 55 5.73 -5.89 -2.81
C ASP A 55 5.65 -5.51 -1.33
N ILE A 56 6.23 -4.37 -0.96
CA ILE A 56 6.13 -3.86 0.41
C ILE A 56 4.70 -3.47 0.72
N SER A 57 4.03 -2.76 -0.19
CA SER A 57 2.63 -2.34 0.00
C SER A 57 1.70 -3.55 0.18
N LYS A 58 1.90 -4.62 -0.59
CA LYS A 58 1.20 -5.91 -0.43
C LYS A 58 1.52 -6.55 0.92
N LYS A 59 2.77 -6.55 1.38
CA LYS A 59 3.12 -7.06 2.72
C LYS A 59 2.43 -6.28 3.83
N ILE A 60 2.33 -4.95 3.74
CA ILE A 60 1.61 -4.17 4.76
C ILE A 60 0.11 -4.51 4.77
N LEU A 61 -0.48 -4.62 3.58
CA LEU A 61 -1.93 -4.80 3.46
C LEU A 61 -2.37 -6.24 3.75
N PHE A 62 -1.59 -7.24 3.32
CA PHE A 62 -1.99 -8.65 3.33
C PHE A 62 -1.25 -9.50 4.38
N SER A 63 -0.19 -8.99 5.00
CA SER A 63 0.58 -9.71 6.01
C SER A 63 0.74 -8.89 7.29
N ASP A 64 1.33 -9.49 8.32
CA ASP A 64 1.47 -8.90 9.65
C ASP A 64 2.54 -7.78 9.76
N LEU A 65 3.02 -7.24 8.64
CA LEU A 65 3.97 -6.15 8.69
C LEU A 65 3.27 -4.90 9.26
N LYS A 66 3.59 -4.57 10.51
CA LYS A 66 2.85 -3.58 11.30
C LYS A 66 3.15 -2.13 10.92
N SER A 67 4.25 -1.87 10.23
CA SER A 67 4.71 -0.52 9.91
C SER A 67 5.29 -0.43 8.50
N VAL A 68 5.10 0.72 7.85
CA VAL A 68 5.69 1.00 6.55
C VAL A 68 7.18 1.32 6.76
N PRO A 69 8.13 0.49 6.28
CA PRO A 69 9.55 0.71 6.53
C PRO A 69 9.99 2.03 5.92
N GLU A 70 10.93 2.77 6.51
CA GLU A 70 11.47 3.99 5.89
C GLU A 70 12.45 3.66 4.75
N VAL A 71 12.59 4.56 3.76
CA VAL A 71 13.65 4.42 2.76
C VAL A 71 14.89 5.12 3.29
N ASN A 72 16.01 4.42 3.32
CA ASN A 72 17.30 5.08 3.45
C ASN A 72 17.64 5.75 2.11
N ARG A 73 17.80 7.08 2.11
CA ARG A 73 18.08 7.89 0.91
C ARG A 73 19.33 7.41 0.16
N ASP A 74 20.29 6.82 0.86
CA ASP A 74 21.52 6.30 0.26
C ASP A 74 21.28 5.14 -0.71
N ASN A 75 20.17 4.39 -0.55
CA ASN A 75 19.86 3.22 -1.36
C ASN A 75 18.94 3.50 -2.56
N ILE A 76 18.40 4.71 -2.71
CA ILE A 76 17.47 5.04 -3.81
C ILE A 76 18.22 5.26 -5.13
N TYR A 77 19.44 5.80 -5.06
CA TYR A 77 20.23 6.13 -6.25
C TYR A 77 21.13 4.99 -6.75
N LEU A 78 21.29 3.91 -5.98
CA LEU A 78 22.17 2.80 -6.32
C LEU A 78 21.53 1.71 -7.19
N LYS A 79 20.22 1.79 -7.47
CA LYS A 79 19.55 0.96 -8.48
C LYS A 79 19.40 1.69 -9.82
N LYS A 80 20.44 2.40 -10.25
CA LYS A 80 20.50 2.99 -11.59
C LYS A 80 21.23 2.03 -12.53
N TYR A 81 20.44 1.23 -13.23
CA TYR A 81 20.77 0.28 -14.30
C TYR A 81 21.48 -1.01 -13.86
#